data_AF-A0A4R1QS02-F1
#
_entry.id   AF-A0A4R1QS02-F1
#
_cell.length_a   1.000
_cell.length_b   1.000
_cell.length_c   1.000
_cell.angle_alpha   90.00
_cell.angle_beta   90.00
_cell.angle_gamma   90.00
#
_symmetry.space_group_name_H-M   'P 1'
#
loop_
_entity.id
_entity.type
_entity.pdbx_description
1 polymer ?
#
loop_
_entity_poly.entity_id
_entity_poly.type
_entity_poly.pdbx_seq_one_letter_code
_entity_poly.pdbx_strand_id
1 'polypeptide(L)'
;MKIKISVWLMLHEFFHLSLMPDEEEGIKAPHTFDVAATENMFGDILSDETSMLSESIGLLPPDGLSVSRYAFYGKYVTIDVEYSGGLGGEYRYMLPEREEAEELLREAERCNPGPWGNHSRVTAHCAEKIALECAGLDSNKAYIFGLLHDIGRKFGGRHMGHVADGYSYMMSLSYDEVAQICLTHSFNNQTTDEYIGKFDTTYEELKMIQDVLKVTTMDDYDRLIQLCDSLAGSEGVLDIEERMGDVKRRYGSYPQTKWDSNLALKKYFEQKIGKDIYTVVDKDIFRP
;
A
#
# COMPACT_ATOMS: atom_id res chain seq x y z
N MET A 1 0.99 -21.26 -17.88
CA MET A 1 0.81 -21.07 -16.42
C MET A 1 -0.19 -19.95 -16.27
N LYS A 2 -1.29 -20.08 -15.52
CA LYS A 2 -2.25 -18.97 -15.39
C LYS A 2 -1.72 -18.00 -14.34
N ILE A 3 -1.13 -16.89 -14.78
CA ILE A 3 -0.72 -15.79 -13.90
C ILE A 3 -1.88 -14.82 -13.86
N LYS A 4 -2.49 -14.61 -12.70
CA LYS A 4 -3.51 -13.57 -12.52
C LYS A 4 -2.81 -12.26 -12.17
N ILE A 5 -2.76 -11.34 -13.12
CA ILE A 5 -2.29 -9.97 -12.88
C ILE A 5 -3.54 -9.10 -12.78
N SER A 6 -3.70 -8.35 -11.69
CA SER A 6 -4.82 -7.42 -11.52
C SER A 6 -4.34 -6.00 -11.82
N VAL A 7 -4.53 -5.52 -13.04
CA VAL A 7 -4.19 -4.13 -13.39
C VAL A 7 -5.31 -3.21 -12.92
N TRP A 8 -4.99 -2.17 -12.15
CA TRP A 8 -5.94 -1.13 -11.73
C TRP A 8 -5.81 0.09 -12.65
N LEU A 9 -6.67 0.19 -13.65
CA LEU A 9 -6.72 1.35 -14.54
C LEU A 9 -7.82 2.31 -14.10
N MET A 10 -7.48 3.59 -13.93
CA MET A 10 -8.45 4.65 -13.69
C MET A 10 -9.17 4.94 -15.02
N LEU A 11 -10.49 4.78 -15.07
CA LEU A 11 -11.33 4.94 -16.26
C LEU A 11 -11.10 6.28 -16.99
N HIS A 12 -10.67 7.34 -16.28
CA HIS A 12 -10.40 8.63 -16.90
C HIS A 12 -9.16 8.64 -17.81
N GLU A 13 -8.14 7.83 -17.52
CA GLU A 13 -6.98 7.67 -18.41
C GLU A 13 -7.28 6.69 -19.54
N PHE A 14 -8.07 5.65 -19.24
CA PHE A 14 -8.50 4.63 -20.22
C PHE A 14 -9.30 5.23 -21.39
N PHE A 15 -10.16 6.22 -21.13
CA PHE A 15 -11.01 6.81 -22.17
C PHE A 15 -10.37 7.96 -22.94
N HIS A 16 -9.36 8.64 -22.38
CA HIS A 16 -8.73 9.76 -23.09
C HIS A 16 -7.77 9.30 -24.20
N LEU A 17 -7.27 8.07 -24.12
CA LEU A 17 -6.32 7.51 -25.08
C LEU A 17 -6.98 6.92 -26.33
N SER A 18 -8.23 6.44 -26.26
CA SER A 18 -8.72 5.50 -27.30
C SER A 18 -10.16 5.66 -27.79
N LEU A 19 -10.94 6.68 -27.38
CA LEU A 19 -12.30 6.88 -27.90
C LEU A 19 -12.46 8.15 -28.74
N MET A 20 -13.16 8.03 -29.87
CA MET A 20 -13.67 9.18 -30.62
C MET A 20 -14.73 9.92 -29.75
N PRO A 21 -14.93 11.24 -29.91
CA PRO A 21 -15.87 12.02 -29.08
C PRO A 21 -17.29 11.42 -28.98
N ASP A 22 -17.68 10.69 -30.02
CA ASP A 22 -18.99 10.08 -30.21
C ASP A 22 -19.18 8.82 -29.33
N GLU A 23 -18.10 8.17 -28.89
CA GLU A 23 -18.13 6.95 -28.06
C GLU A 23 -18.15 7.28 -26.55
N GLU A 24 -17.67 8.47 -26.16
CA GLU A 24 -17.74 8.99 -24.79
C GLU A 24 -19.19 9.25 -24.33
N GLU A 25 -20.08 9.61 -25.26
CA GLU A 25 -21.52 9.82 -24.98
C GLU A 25 -22.25 8.50 -24.70
N GLY A 26 -21.86 7.39 -25.32
CA GLY A 26 -22.48 6.08 -25.15
C GLY A 26 -22.32 5.48 -23.76
N ILE A 27 -21.29 5.89 -23.04
CA ILE A 27 -21.03 5.43 -21.66
C ILE A 27 -21.78 6.31 -20.64
N LYS A 28 -22.06 7.58 -20.98
CA LYS A 28 -22.85 8.51 -20.16
C LYS A 28 -24.37 8.27 -20.30
N ALA A 29 -24.83 7.73 -21.43
CA ALA A 29 -26.22 7.39 -21.69
C ALA A 29 -26.35 6.10 -22.54
N PRO A 30 -26.23 4.90 -21.95
CA PRO A 30 -26.16 3.63 -22.68
C PRO A 30 -27.46 3.24 -23.43
N HIS A 31 -28.52 4.04 -23.33
CA HIS A 31 -29.82 3.78 -23.94
C HIS A 31 -29.97 4.40 -25.35
N THR A 32 -28.97 5.15 -25.83
CA THR A 32 -29.05 5.92 -27.08
C THR A 32 -28.30 5.30 -28.26
N PHE A 33 -27.64 4.14 -28.07
CA PHE A 33 -26.89 3.46 -29.13
C PHE A 33 -27.57 2.15 -29.54
N ASP A 34 -27.83 2.01 -30.85
CA ASP A 34 -28.40 0.81 -31.48
C ASP A 34 -27.34 -0.24 -31.87
N VAL A 35 -26.05 0.00 -31.60
CA VAL A 35 -24.96 -0.94 -31.89
C VAL A 35 -24.50 -1.58 -30.58
N ALA A 36 -24.88 -2.84 -30.37
CA ALA A 36 -24.31 -3.68 -29.34
C ALA A 36 -22.85 -4.00 -29.71
N ALA A 37 -21.89 -3.32 -29.07
CA ALA A 37 -20.52 -3.83 -29.02
C ALA A 37 -20.58 -5.20 -28.34
N THR A 38 -20.26 -6.25 -29.08
CA THR A 38 -20.26 -7.62 -28.57
C THR A 38 -19.13 -7.80 -27.55
N GLU A 39 -19.31 -8.69 -26.56
CA GLU A 39 -18.34 -8.92 -25.46
C GLU A 39 -16.89 -9.15 -25.93
N ASN A 40 -16.71 -9.65 -27.15
CA ASN A 40 -15.40 -9.87 -27.77
C ASN A 40 -14.64 -8.58 -28.11
N MET A 41 -15.30 -7.53 -28.61
CA MET A 41 -14.60 -6.30 -29.01
C MET A 41 -14.05 -5.51 -27.82
N PHE A 42 -14.78 -5.49 -26.70
CA PHE A 42 -14.28 -4.90 -25.46
C PHE A 42 -13.12 -5.70 -24.88
N GLY A 43 -13.18 -7.03 -24.95
CA GLY A 43 -12.08 -7.91 -24.55
C GLY A 43 -10.82 -7.69 -25.37
N ASP A 44 -10.96 -7.50 -26.69
CA ASP A 44 -9.84 -7.26 -27.60
C ASP A 44 -9.17 -5.89 -27.32
N ILE A 45 -9.95 -4.82 -27.16
CA ILE A 45 -9.43 -3.48 -26.79
C ILE A 45 -8.69 -3.54 -25.45
N LEU A 46 -9.29 -4.17 -24.44
CA LEU A 46 -8.64 -4.34 -23.14
C LEU A 46 -7.35 -5.17 -23.29
N SER A 47 -7.35 -6.24 -24.07
CA SER A 47 -6.18 -7.10 -24.26
C SER A 47 -5.03 -6.38 -24.95
N ASP A 48 -5.31 -5.58 -25.97
CA ASP A 48 -4.30 -4.80 -26.70
C ASP A 48 -3.66 -3.76 -25.76
N GLU A 49 -4.47 -3.00 -25.03
CA GLU A 49 -3.97 -2.01 -24.06
C GLU A 49 -3.23 -2.65 -22.89
N THR A 50 -3.71 -3.80 -22.39
CA THR A 50 -3.01 -4.52 -21.30
C THR A 50 -1.68 -5.08 -21.79
N SER A 51 -1.59 -5.50 -23.05
CA SER A 51 -0.34 -5.94 -23.67
C SER A 51 0.63 -4.76 -23.79
N MET A 52 0.17 -3.61 -24.29
CA MET A 52 0.97 -2.38 -24.37
C MET A 52 1.46 -1.88 -23.00
N LEU A 53 0.63 -1.97 -21.96
CA LEU A 53 1.01 -1.62 -20.58
C LEU A 53 2.01 -2.63 -20.00
N SER A 54 1.79 -3.93 -20.22
CA SER A 54 2.70 -4.98 -19.76
C SER A 54 4.07 -4.89 -20.42
N GLU A 55 4.12 -4.50 -21.71
CA GLU A 55 5.35 -4.20 -22.44
C GLU A 55 6.05 -2.95 -21.88
N SER A 56 5.29 -1.88 -21.63
CA SER A 56 5.83 -0.61 -21.14
C SER A 56 6.39 -0.70 -19.71
N ILE A 57 5.85 -1.60 -18.90
CA ILE A 57 6.29 -1.86 -17.51
C ILE A 57 7.30 -3.03 -17.45
N GLY A 58 7.56 -3.71 -18.57
CA GLY A 58 8.52 -4.83 -18.65
C GLY A 58 8.04 -6.09 -17.91
N LEU A 59 6.73 -6.25 -17.72
CA LEU A 59 6.11 -7.32 -16.95
C LEU A 59 6.17 -8.68 -17.67
N LEU A 60 5.94 -8.70 -18.99
CA LEU A 60 5.83 -9.93 -19.77
C LEU A 60 6.24 -9.70 -21.24
N PRO A 61 6.77 -10.72 -21.93
CA PRO A 61 6.89 -10.71 -23.38
C PRO A 61 5.52 -10.48 -24.06
N PRO A 62 5.47 -9.73 -25.17
CA PRO A 62 4.22 -9.36 -25.85
C PRO A 62 3.43 -10.57 -26.36
N ASP A 63 4.14 -11.65 -26.70
CA ASP A 63 3.55 -12.84 -27.27
C ASP A 63 2.95 -13.73 -26.17
N GLY A 64 1.63 -13.68 -26.01
CA GLY A 64 0.86 -14.69 -25.28
C GLY A 64 0.04 -14.21 -24.10
N LEU A 65 -0.17 -12.90 -23.92
CA LEU A 65 -1.21 -12.36 -23.05
C LEU A 65 -2.60 -12.48 -23.71
N SER A 66 -3.60 -12.89 -22.93
CA SER A 66 -5.01 -12.83 -23.31
C SER A 66 -5.86 -12.42 -22.11
N VAL A 67 -6.82 -11.52 -22.29
CA VAL A 67 -7.77 -11.17 -21.22
C VAL A 67 -8.74 -12.34 -21.00
N SER A 68 -8.75 -12.87 -19.78
CA SER A 68 -9.61 -13.99 -19.40
C SER A 68 -10.91 -13.52 -18.72
N ARG A 69 -10.86 -12.38 -18.03
CA ARG A 69 -11.98 -11.77 -17.31
C ARG A 69 -11.67 -10.31 -17.02
N TYR A 70 -12.69 -9.47 -16.91
CA TYR A 70 -12.56 -8.12 -16.37
C TYR A 70 -13.74 -7.82 -15.44
N ALA A 71 -13.56 -6.88 -14.51
CA ALA A 71 -14.61 -6.39 -13.63
C ALA A 71 -14.45 -4.89 -13.35
N PHE A 72 -15.57 -4.18 -13.37
CA PHE A 72 -15.63 -2.75 -13.06
C PHE A 72 -15.88 -2.52 -11.57
N TYR A 73 -15.07 -1.67 -10.96
CA TYR A 73 -15.18 -1.19 -9.58
C TYR A 73 -15.24 0.33 -9.57
N GLY A 74 -16.43 0.89 -9.75
CA GLY A 74 -16.62 2.35 -9.82
C GLY A 74 -15.87 2.95 -11.01
N LYS A 75 -14.81 3.75 -10.74
CA LYS A 75 -13.93 4.33 -11.76
C LYS A 75 -12.74 3.44 -12.12
N TYR A 76 -12.66 2.23 -11.60
CA TYR A 76 -11.54 1.32 -11.83
C TYR A 76 -11.97 0.09 -12.61
N VAL A 77 -11.08 -0.40 -13.46
CA VAL A 77 -11.21 -1.71 -14.11
C VAL A 77 -10.13 -2.62 -13.54
N THR A 78 -10.54 -3.83 -13.18
CA THR A 78 -9.64 -4.97 -12.93
C THR A 78 -9.68 -5.88 -14.14
N ILE A 79 -8.52 -6.27 -14.66
CA ILE A 79 -8.38 -7.14 -15.82
C ILE A 79 -7.59 -8.35 -15.38
N ASP A 80 -8.16 -9.55 -15.50
CA ASP A 80 -7.47 -10.81 -15.31
C ASP A 80 -6.89 -11.24 -16.65
N VAL A 81 -5.57 -11.14 -16.81
CA VAL A 81 -4.87 -11.68 -17.99
C VAL A 81 -4.42 -13.11 -17.75
N GLU A 82 -4.37 -13.91 -18.82
CA GLU A 82 -3.71 -15.22 -18.87
C GLU A 82 -2.48 -15.10 -19.78
N TYR A 83 -1.31 -15.52 -19.27
CA TYR A 83 -0.07 -15.54 -20.03
C TYR A 83 0.33 -16.96 -20.43
N SER A 84 0.54 -17.19 -21.72
CA SER A 84 0.83 -18.49 -22.31
C SER A 84 2.29 -18.68 -22.75
N GLY A 85 3.12 -17.64 -22.68
CA GLY A 85 4.55 -17.72 -23.03
C GLY A 85 5.45 -18.34 -21.95
N GLY A 86 6.65 -18.76 -22.35
CA GLY A 86 7.65 -19.29 -21.43
C GLY A 86 8.24 -18.19 -20.54
N LEU A 87 8.22 -18.40 -19.22
CA LEU A 87 8.76 -17.44 -18.25
C LEU A 87 10.27 -17.63 -18.15
N GLY A 88 11.03 -16.72 -18.79
CA GLY A 88 12.48 -16.64 -18.68
C GLY A 88 12.98 -15.75 -17.53
N GLY A 89 12.09 -15.23 -16.67
CA GLY A 89 12.46 -14.34 -15.56
C GLY A 89 11.57 -14.57 -14.34
N GLU A 90 12.19 -14.65 -13.15
CA GLU A 90 11.47 -14.61 -11.88
C GLU A 90 10.83 -13.21 -11.71
N TYR A 91 9.52 -13.15 -11.47
CA TYR A 91 8.87 -11.93 -10.97
C TYR A 91 9.54 -11.57 -9.63
N ARG A 92 10.39 -10.55 -9.63
CA ARG A 92 10.90 -9.97 -8.39
C ARG A 92 9.89 -8.96 -7.89
N TYR A 93 9.38 -9.17 -6.69
CA TYR A 93 8.72 -8.13 -5.91
C TYR A 93 9.61 -6.88 -5.93
N MET A 94 9.10 -5.77 -6.48
CA MET A 94 9.88 -4.55 -6.65
C MET A 94 9.73 -3.65 -5.42
N LEU A 95 10.85 -3.05 -5.05
CA LEU A 95 10.99 -2.03 -4.01
C LEU A 95 11.61 -0.80 -4.67
N PRO A 96 11.19 0.42 -4.31
CA PRO A 96 11.90 1.60 -4.76
C PRO A 96 13.30 1.60 -4.14
N GLU A 97 14.25 2.24 -4.81
CA GLU A 97 15.53 2.57 -4.19
C GLU A 97 15.31 3.61 -3.08
N ARG A 98 16.24 3.70 -2.13
CA ARG A 98 16.10 4.61 -0.97
C ARG A 98 15.88 6.07 -1.39
N GLU A 99 16.65 6.53 -2.36
CA GLU A 99 16.57 7.90 -2.88
C GLU A 99 15.21 8.18 -3.53
N GLU A 100 14.64 7.17 -4.19
CA GLU A 100 13.31 7.25 -4.79
C GLU A 100 12.21 7.27 -3.72
N ALA A 101 12.31 6.44 -2.68
CA ALA A 101 11.39 6.47 -1.54
C ALA A 101 11.39 7.85 -0.85
N GLU A 102 12.57 8.48 -0.72
CA GLU A 102 12.68 9.84 -0.19
C GLU A 102 12.08 10.91 -1.11
N GLU A 103 12.18 10.75 -2.44
CA GLU A 103 11.50 11.65 -3.38
C GLU A 103 9.97 11.47 -3.31
N LEU A 104 9.47 10.22 -3.28
CA LEU A 104 8.05 9.92 -3.14
C LEU A 104 7.45 10.58 -1.90
N LEU A 105 8.14 10.52 -0.75
CA LEU A 105 7.70 11.21 0.47
C LEU A 105 7.72 12.74 0.28
N ARG A 106 8.80 13.30 -0.27
CA ARG A 106 8.93 14.75 -0.51
C ARG A 106 7.82 15.28 -1.43
N GLU A 107 7.46 14.55 -2.47
CA GLU A 107 6.35 14.89 -3.35
C GLU A 107 5.00 14.77 -2.65
N ALA A 108 4.81 13.72 -1.84
CA ALA A 108 3.58 13.52 -1.08
C ALA A 108 3.33 14.64 -0.05
N GLU A 109 4.39 15.12 0.62
CA GLU A 109 4.31 16.27 1.53
C GLU A 109 3.94 17.57 0.82
N ARG A 110 4.31 17.76 -0.44
CA ARG A 110 3.84 18.91 -1.24
C ARG A 110 2.34 18.83 -1.52
N CYS A 111 1.81 17.63 -1.72
CA CYS A 111 0.37 17.40 -1.95
C CYS A 111 -0.45 17.56 -0.66
N ASN A 112 0.06 17.07 0.46
CA ASN A 112 -0.60 17.17 1.76
C ASN A 112 0.42 17.49 2.86
N PRO A 113 0.72 18.77 3.11
CA PRO A 113 1.68 19.16 4.15
C PRO A 113 1.17 18.84 5.55
N GLY A 114 2.04 18.34 6.42
CA GLY A 114 1.69 18.12 7.82
C GLY A 114 2.71 17.30 8.61
N PRO A 115 2.43 17.06 9.91
CA PRO A 115 3.35 16.36 10.80
C PRO A 115 3.56 14.87 10.46
N TRP A 116 2.75 14.32 9.55
CA TRP A 116 2.79 12.90 9.18
C TRP A 116 4.06 12.52 8.38
N GLY A 117 4.64 13.47 7.64
CA GLY A 117 5.89 13.23 6.93
C GLY A 117 7.06 13.00 7.91
N ASN A 118 7.15 13.84 8.95
CA ASN A 118 8.11 13.63 10.03
C ASN A 118 7.84 12.36 10.83
N HIS A 119 6.57 12.04 11.10
CA HIS A 119 6.21 10.75 11.68
C HIS A 119 6.75 9.58 10.84
N SER A 120 6.61 9.63 9.51
CA SER A 120 7.16 8.62 8.60
C SER A 120 8.68 8.54 8.66
N ARG A 121 9.39 9.67 8.76
CA ARG A 121 10.86 9.70 8.96
C ARG A 121 11.28 9.08 10.28
N VAL A 122 10.55 9.32 11.37
CA VAL A 122 10.79 8.69 12.67
C VAL A 122 10.54 7.18 12.59
N THR A 123 9.45 6.75 11.95
CA THR A 123 9.16 5.32 11.72
C THR A 123 10.28 4.66 10.92
N ALA A 124 10.74 5.29 9.83
CA ALA A 124 11.85 4.81 9.00
C ALA A 124 13.16 4.66 9.80
N HIS A 125 13.50 5.67 10.60
CA HIS A 125 14.68 5.63 11.47
C HIS A 125 14.61 4.47 12.48
N CYS A 126 13.48 4.34 13.19
CA CYS A 126 13.28 3.24 14.13
C CYS A 126 13.42 1.88 13.44
N ALA A 127 12.78 1.72 12.29
CA ALA A 127 12.80 0.47 11.52
C ALA A 127 14.22 0.12 11.06
N GLU A 128 14.96 1.08 10.51
CA GLU A 128 16.34 0.91 10.08
C GLU A 128 17.24 0.46 11.25
N LYS A 129 17.18 1.18 12.38
CA LYS A 129 18.02 0.93 13.55
C LYS A 129 17.76 -0.43 14.19
N ILE A 130 16.49 -0.83 14.27
CA ILE A 130 16.13 -2.16 14.80
C ILE A 130 16.54 -3.25 13.82
N ALA A 131 16.31 -3.06 12.52
CA ALA A 131 16.68 -4.04 11.50
C ALA A 131 18.19 -4.27 11.42
N LEU A 132 19.02 -3.23 11.59
CA LEU A 132 20.48 -3.35 11.68
C LEU A 132 20.95 -4.32 12.79
N GLU A 133 20.19 -4.41 13.87
CA GLU A 133 20.49 -5.27 15.02
C GLU A 133 19.78 -6.64 14.95
N CYS A 134 18.93 -6.84 13.94
CA CYS A 134 18.04 -7.99 13.83
C CYS A 134 18.52 -8.93 12.72
N ALA A 135 19.04 -10.11 13.10
CA ALA A 135 19.47 -11.10 12.13
C ALA A 135 18.31 -11.53 11.21
N GLY A 136 18.52 -11.41 9.90
CA GLY A 136 17.55 -11.78 8.88
C GLY A 136 16.70 -10.63 8.33
N LEU A 137 16.88 -9.40 8.83
CA LEU A 137 16.28 -8.20 8.25
C LEU A 137 17.32 -7.34 7.52
N ASP A 138 16.99 -6.93 6.31
CA ASP A 138 17.68 -5.86 5.60
C ASP A 138 17.22 -4.48 6.12
N SER A 139 18.17 -3.67 6.56
CA SER A 139 17.90 -2.37 7.17
C SER A 139 17.46 -1.30 6.18
N ASN A 140 17.94 -1.35 4.94
CA ASN A 140 17.55 -0.40 3.90
C ASN A 140 16.10 -0.64 3.48
N LYS A 141 15.72 -1.91 3.33
CA LYS A 141 14.33 -2.32 3.10
C LYS A 141 13.41 -1.91 4.25
N ALA A 142 13.83 -2.10 5.51
CA ALA A 142 13.08 -1.65 6.68
C ALA A 142 12.91 -0.12 6.70
N TYR A 143 13.94 0.63 6.33
CA TYR A 143 13.88 2.08 6.18
C TYR A 143 12.80 2.50 5.16
N ILE A 144 12.85 1.92 3.94
CA ILE A 144 11.88 2.22 2.86
C ILE A 144 10.45 1.94 3.32
N PHE A 145 10.22 0.80 3.95
CA PHE A 145 8.90 0.44 4.49
C PHE A 145 8.42 1.42 5.54
N GLY A 146 9.26 1.79 6.50
CA GLY A 146 8.90 2.77 7.51
C GLY A 146 8.63 4.16 6.93
N LEU A 147 9.37 4.55 5.89
CA LEU A 147 9.25 5.85 5.24
C LEU A 147 7.94 5.98 4.45
N LEU A 148 7.48 4.89 3.83
CA LEU A 148 6.35 4.90 2.91
C LEU A 148 5.06 4.27 3.50
N HIS A 149 5.08 3.73 4.72
CA HIS A 149 3.91 3.06 5.30
C HIS A 149 2.63 3.93 5.28
N ASP A 150 2.79 5.23 5.49
CA ASP A 150 1.69 6.22 5.58
C ASP A 150 1.50 7.02 4.28
N ILE A 151 2.14 6.62 3.16
CA ILE A 151 2.20 7.40 1.91
C ILE A 151 0.83 7.72 1.31
N GLY A 152 -0.20 6.94 1.64
CA GLY A 152 -1.59 7.22 1.24
C GLY A 152 -2.11 8.57 1.74
N ARG A 153 -1.49 9.16 2.77
CA ARG A 153 -1.76 10.54 3.21
C ARG A 153 -1.48 11.58 2.12
N LYS A 154 -0.71 11.26 1.08
CA LYS A 154 -0.57 12.08 -0.14
C LYS A 154 -1.92 12.57 -0.68
N PHE A 155 -2.95 11.73 -0.59
CA PHE A 155 -4.27 11.97 -1.18
C PHE A 155 -5.26 12.65 -0.24
N GLY A 156 -4.82 13.07 0.95
CA GLY A 156 -5.59 13.90 1.88
C GLY A 156 -5.58 13.41 3.33
N GLY A 157 -6.33 14.12 4.17
CA GLY A 157 -6.44 13.84 5.62
C GLY A 157 -7.41 12.71 5.97
N ARG A 158 -7.42 11.61 5.21
CA ARG A 158 -8.30 10.46 5.46
C ARG A 158 -7.79 9.63 6.65
N HIS A 159 -8.73 9.03 7.38
CA HIS A 159 -8.47 8.03 8.42
C HIS A 159 -8.28 6.68 7.73
N MET A 160 -9.19 5.71 7.83
CA MET A 160 -8.95 4.38 7.23
C MET A 160 -8.68 4.47 5.72
N GLY A 161 -9.22 5.48 5.04
CA GLY A 161 -8.96 5.72 3.62
C GLY A 161 -7.48 5.78 3.22
N HIS A 162 -6.57 6.29 4.07
CA HIS A 162 -5.15 6.37 3.70
C HIS A 162 -4.52 5.00 3.46
N VAL A 163 -5.04 3.95 4.11
CA VAL A 163 -4.59 2.57 3.91
C VAL A 163 -4.90 2.13 2.48
N ALA A 164 -6.13 2.35 2.02
CA ALA A 164 -6.54 2.00 0.66
C ALA A 164 -5.81 2.83 -0.40
N ASP A 165 -5.64 4.13 -0.13
CA ASP A 165 -4.92 5.05 -1.02
C ASP A 165 -3.45 4.66 -1.15
N GLY A 166 -2.79 4.35 -0.03
CA GLY A 166 -1.38 3.93 0.00
C GLY A 166 -1.15 2.60 -0.71
N TYR A 167 -2.00 1.60 -0.43
CA TYR A 167 -1.97 0.31 -1.12
C TYR A 167 -2.11 0.49 -2.64
N SER A 168 -3.16 1.18 -3.08
CA SER A 168 -3.45 1.35 -4.51
C SER A 168 -2.35 2.14 -5.23
N TYR A 169 -1.81 3.18 -4.58
CA TYR A 169 -0.73 3.98 -5.14
C TYR A 169 0.56 3.17 -5.31
N MET A 170 0.99 2.44 -4.29
CA MET A 170 2.20 1.61 -4.37
C MET A 170 2.04 0.46 -5.37
N MET A 171 0.87 -0.17 -5.46
CA MET A 171 0.56 -1.17 -6.50
C MET A 171 0.65 -0.55 -7.91
N SER A 172 0.20 0.69 -8.11
CA SER A 172 0.28 1.36 -9.42
C SER A 172 1.72 1.64 -9.87
N LEU A 173 2.66 1.70 -8.93
CA LEU A 173 4.10 1.85 -9.17
C LEU A 173 4.84 0.49 -9.19
N SER A 174 4.11 -0.62 -9.08
CA SER A 174 4.67 -1.98 -8.92
C SER A 174 5.50 -2.19 -7.65
N TYR A 175 5.27 -1.40 -6.60
CA TYR A 175 5.92 -1.52 -5.29
C TYR A 175 5.12 -2.38 -4.33
N ASP A 176 4.90 -3.64 -4.72
CA ASP A 176 4.02 -4.60 -4.07
C ASP A 176 4.31 -4.79 -2.57
N GLU A 177 5.59 -4.85 -2.20
CA GLU A 177 5.95 -5.05 -0.79
C GLU A 177 5.64 -3.81 0.05
N VAL A 178 5.85 -2.61 -0.50
CA VAL A 178 5.47 -1.36 0.17
C VAL A 178 3.95 -1.26 0.25
N ALA A 179 3.23 -1.65 -0.81
CA ALA A 179 1.77 -1.70 -0.81
C ALA A 179 1.24 -2.57 0.33
N GLN A 180 1.82 -3.76 0.52
CA GLN A 180 1.46 -4.63 1.65
C GLN A 180 1.66 -3.89 2.99
N ILE A 181 2.81 -3.24 3.21
CA ILE A 181 3.06 -2.48 4.45
C ILE A 181 2.06 -1.33 4.65
N CYS A 182 1.74 -0.58 3.59
CA CYS A 182 0.69 0.45 3.64
C CYS A 182 -0.64 -0.14 4.09
N LEU A 183 -0.93 -1.38 3.71
CA LEU A 183 -2.14 -2.07 4.10
C LEU A 183 -2.07 -2.64 5.53
N THR A 184 -0.95 -3.21 5.96
CA THR A 184 -0.86 -4.01 7.19
C THR A 184 -0.48 -3.22 8.44
N HIS A 185 0.17 -2.06 8.32
CA HIS A 185 0.74 -1.32 9.46
C HIS A 185 -0.31 -0.93 10.52
N SER A 186 -1.57 -0.74 10.12
CA SER A 186 -2.66 -0.35 11.02
C SER A 186 -3.38 -1.54 11.69
N PHE A 187 -3.16 -2.78 11.26
CA PHE A 187 -3.98 -3.94 11.63
C PHE A 187 -3.16 -5.10 12.23
N ASN A 188 -2.71 -4.95 13.48
CA ASN A 188 -1.92 -5.97 14.19
C ASN A 188 -2.56 -7.37 14.17
N ASN A 189 -3.90 -7.45 14.18
CA ASN A 189 -4.66 -8.70 14.23
C ASN A 189 -5.27 -9.10 12.87
N GLN A 190 -4.82 -8.50 11.76
CA GLN A 190 -5.33 -8.76 10.39
C GLN A 190 -6.83 -8.52 10.21
N THR A 191 -7.46 -7.75 11.09
CA THR A 191 -8.87 -7.35 10.99
C THR A 191 -9.02 -5.84 11.09
N THR A 192 -10.11 -5.31 10.53
CA THR A 192 -10.47 -3.90 10.62
C THR A 192 -11.13 -3.52 11.94
N ASP A 193 -11.52 -4.50 12.77
CA ASP A 193 -12.38 -4.31 13.94
C ASP A 193 -11.74 -3.45 15.04
N GLU A 194 -10.42 -3.46 15.11
CA GLU A 194 -9.62 -2.74 16.09
C GLU A 194 -9.04 -1.43 15.56
N TYR A 195 -9.47 -1.01 14.37
CA TYR A 195 -8.99 0.22 13.76
C TYR A 195 -9.38 1.45 14.61
N ILE A 196 -8.40 2.32 14.84
CA ILE A 196 -8.61 3.56 15.59
C ILE A 196 -8.74 4.72 14.60
N GLY A 197 -9.98 5.17 14.40
CA GLY A 197 -10.26 6.30 13.52
C GLY A 197 -11.64 6.19 12.90
N LYS A 198 -11.90 7.05 11.91
CA LYS A 198 -13.13 6.99 11.12
C LYS A 198 -12.99 5.96 10.02
N PHE A 199 -14.06 5.23 9.76
CA PHE A 199 -14.22 4.43 8.56
C PHE A 199 -14.70 5.36 7.44
N ASP A 200 -13.78 6.12 6.87
CA ASP A 200 -14.00 7.07 5.77
C ASP A 200 -13.61 6.46 4.41
N THR A 201 -13.85 5.17 4.29
CA THR A 201 -13.74 4.36 3.08
C THR A 201 -15.10 4.19 2.40
N THR A 202 -15.07 4.05 1.09
CA THR A 202 -16.17 3.46 0.31
C THR A 202 -16.33 1.98 0.66
N TYR A 203 -17.47 1.40 0.29
CA TYR A 203 -17.70 -0.03 0.49
C TYR A 203 -16.65 -0.87 -0.24
N GLU A 204 -16.28 -0.47 -1.45
CA GLU A 204 -15.30 -1.14 -2.30
C GLU A 204 -13.89 -1.09 -1.69
N GLU A 205 -13.46 0.07 -1.19
CA GLU A 205 -12.16 0.22 -0.51
C GLU A 205 -12.10 -0.62 0.77
N LEU A 206 -13.15 -0.59 1.60
CA LEU A 206 -13.19 -1.39 2.83
C LEU A 206 -13.14 -2.88 2.52
N LYS A 207 -13.90 -3.32 1.52
CA LYS A 207 -13.91 -4.71 1.08
C LYS A 207 -12.53 -5.13 0.55
N MET A 208 -11.86 -4.29 -0.23
CA MET A 208 -10.50 -4.54 -0.70
C MET A 208 -9.55 -4.74 0.48
N ILE A 209 -9.54 -3.84 1.46
CA ILE A 209 -8.71 -3.97 2.66
C ILE A 209 -8.97 -5.31 3.35
N GLN A 210 -10.24 -5.65 3.58
CA GLN A 210 -10.62 -6.88 4.27
C GLN A 210 -10.24 -8.15 3.49
N ASP A 211 -10.38 -8.14 2.17
CA ASP A 211 -10.08 -9.31 1.34
C ASP A 211 -8.58 -9.52 1.17
N VAL A 212 -7.78 -8.46 1.09
CA VAL A 212 -6.30 -8.54 1.09
C VAL A 212 -5.81 -9.02 2.45
N LEU A 213 -6.27 -8.42 3.56
CA LEU A 213 -5.86 -8.83 4.91
C LEU A 213 -6.07 -10.32 5.20
N LYS A 214 -7.13 -10.94 4.65
CA LYS A 214 -7.42 -12.38 4.84
C LYS A 214 -6.38 -13.29 4.20
N VAL A 215 -5.74 -12.85 3.12
CA VAL A 215 -4.78 -13.67 2.35
C VAL A 215 -3.33 -13.25 2.58
N THR A 216 -3.11 -12.07 3.16
CA THR A 216 -1.78 -11.57 3.52
C THR A 216 -1.17 -12.39 4.66
N THR A 217 0.04 -12.87 4.43
CA THR A 217 0.90 -13.41 5.50
C THR A 217 1.82 -12.30 5.99
N MET A 218 1.63 -11.85 7.23
CA MET A 218 2.50 -10.85 7.84
C MET A 218 3.82 -11.47 8.28
N ASP A 219 4.93 -10.88 7.85
CA ASP A 219 6.28 -11.29 8.23
C ASP A 219 6.88 -10.36 9.30
N ASP A 220 8.20 -10.44 9.51
CA ASP A 220 8.85 -9.59 10.50
C ASP A 220 8.96 -8.12 10.09
N TYR A 221 8.86 -7.78 8.80
CA TYR A 221 8.78 -6.39 8.37
C TYR A 221 7.43 -5.78 8.72
N ASP A 222 6.32 -6.48 8.49
CA ASP A 222 4.99 -6.01 8.90
C ASP A 222 4.95 -5.73 10.41
N ARG A 223 5.45 -6.68 11.21
CA ARG A 223 5.55 -6.58 12.67
C ARG A 223 6.47 -5.43 13.10
N LEU A 224 7.59 -5.24 12.40
CA LEU A 224 8.53 -4.17 12.69
C LEU A 224 7.88 -2.81 12.46
N ILE A 225 7.21 -2.61 11.32
CA ILE A 225 6.58 -1.32 11.01
C ILE A 225 5.42 -1.02 11.96
N GLN A 226 4.62 -2.01 12.36
CA GLN A 226 3.59 -1.84 13.40
C GLN A 226 4.17 -1.36 14.74
N LEU A 227 5.33 -1.90 15.15
CA LEU A 227 6.03 -1.44 16.33
C LEU A 227 6.54 0.00 16.13
N CYS A 228 7.22 0.27 15.02
CA CYS A 228 7.84 1.57 14.76
C CYS A 228 6.81 2.70 14.65
N ASP A 229 5.66 2.47 14.02
CA ASP A 229 4.52 3.41 14.00
C ASP A 229 4.04 3.75 15.43
N SER A 230 3.99 2.73 16.29
CA SER A 230 3.61 2.89 17.69
C SER A 230 4.69 3.57 18.57
N LEU A 231 5.90 3.76 18.05
CA LEU A 231 6.98 4.52 18.70
C LEU A 231 7.11 5.93 18.13
N ALA A 232 6.64 6.18 16.91
CA ALA A 232 6.91 7.40 16.17
C ALA A 232 5.95 8.55 16.55
N GLY A 233 6.53 9.67 17.01
CA GLY A 233 5.89 10.99 17.02
C GLY A 233 6.33 11.84 15.81
N SER A 234 5.86 13.09 15.73
CA SER A 234 6.29 14.03 14.67
C SER A 234 7.60 14.76 15.00
N GLU A 235 7.97 14.82 16.27
CA GLU A 235 9.16 15.53 16.75
C GLU A 235 10.28 14.58 17.19
N GLY A 236 10.08 13.26 17.08
CA GLY A 236 11.02 12.25 17.54
C GLY A 236 10.32 10.98 18.04
N VAL A 237 11.12 10.09 18.63
CA VAL A 237 10.64 8.81 19.17
C VAL A 237 10.01 9.03 20.55
N LEU A 238 8.88 8.36 20.80
CA LEU A 238 8.12 8.44 22.05
C LEU A 238 8.20 7.13 22.83
N ASP A 239 7.85 7.19 24.11
CA ASP A 239 7.50 5.95 24.81
C ASP A 239 6.22 5.35 24.21
N ILE A 240 6.21 4.03 24.02
CA ILE A 240 5.09 3.33 23.37
C ILE A 240 3.77 3.51 24.16
N GLU A 241 3.82 3.52 25.49
CA GLU A 241 2.63 3.72 26.34
C GLU A 241 2.19 5.17 26.34
N GLU A 242 3.13 6.12 26.31
CA GLU A 242 2.81 7.55 26.16
C GLU A 242 2.12 7.82 24.81
N ARG A 243 2.63 7.21 23.72
CA ARG A 243 2.06 7.31 22.37
C ARG A 243 0.64 6.75 22.33
N MET A 244 0.45 5.52 22.80
CA MET A 244 -0.88 4.89 22.82
C MET A 244 -1.84 5.64 23.76
N GLY A 245 -1.34 6.16 24.90
CA GLY A 245 -2.09 7.00 25.81
C GLY A 245 -2.54 8.32 25.18
N ASP A 246 -1.70 8.93 24.34
CA ASP A 246 -2.08 10.10 23.54
C ASP A 246 -3.18 9.79 22.53
N VAL A 247 -3.04 8.71 21.77
CA VAL A 247 -4.08 8.24 20.84
C VAL A 247 -5.39 8.03 21.61
N LYS A 248 -5.36 7.35 22.75
CA LYS A 248 -6.54 7.14 23.59
C LYS A 248 -7.20 8.46 24.01
N ARG A 249 -6.44 9.49 24.37
CA ARG A 249 -6.99 10.82 24.71
C ARG A 249 -7.64 11.50 23.50
N ARG A 250 -7.03 11.43 22.32
CA ARG A 250 -7.54 12.07 21.10
C ARG A 250 -8.80 11.40 20.54
N TYR A 251 -8.88 10.07 20.64
CA TYR A 251 -9.97 9.27 20.06
C TYR A 251 -10.97 8.76 21.11
N GLY A 252 -10.74 9.03 22.39
CA GLY A 252 -11.60 8.64 23.53
C GLY A 252 -11.42 7.19 23.99
N SER A 253 -10.93 6.29 23.12
CA SER A 253 -10.67 4.89 23.45
C SER A 253 -9.45 4.36 22.69
N TYR A 254 -8.93 3.22 23.18
CA TYR A 254 -7.87 2.46 22.53
C TYR A 254 -8.16 0.98 22.83
N PRO A 255 -8.34 0.10 21.81
CA PRO A 255 -8.60 -1.31 22.05
C PRO A 255 -7.49 -1.98 22.86
N GLN A 256 -7.86 -2.66 23.95
CA GLN A 256 -6.87 -3.28 24.84
C GLN A 256 -6.03 -4.35 24.11
N THR A 257 -6.65 -5.11 23.21
CA THR A 257 -5.98 -6.11 22.37
C THR A 257 -4.89 -5.49 21.49
N LYS A 258 -5.15 -4.33 20.87
CA LYS A 258 -4.15 -3.59 20.09
C LYS A 258 -3.02 -3.06 20.99
N TRP A 259 -3.35 -2.60 22.19
CA TRP A 259 -2.35 -2.13 23.17
C TRP A 259 -1.40 -3.26 23.57
N ASP A 260 -1.97 -4.40 23.94
CA ASP A 260 -1.22 -5.59 24.34
C ASP A 260 -0.39 -6.12 23.17
N SER A 261 -0.91 -6.06 21.95
CA SER A 261 -0.18 -6.46 20.73
C SER A 261 1.05 -5.58 20.50
N ASN A 262 0.94 -4.26 20.67
CA ASN A 262 2.08 -3.35 20.53
C ASN A 262 3.15 -3.59 21.60
N LEU A 263 2.76 -3.83 22.85
CA LEU A 263 3.71 -4.22 23.90
C LEU A 263 4.36 -5.58 23.62
N ALA A 264 3.61 -6.53 23.06
CA ALA A 264 4.15 -7.83 22.66
C ALA A 264 5.14 -7.70 21.50
N LEU A 265 4.88 -6.84 20.51
CA LEU A 265 5.81 -6.53 19.42
C LEU A 265 7.11 -5.91 19.95
N LYS A 266 7.02 -4.93 20.86
CA LYS A 266 8.20 -4.34 21.52
C LYS A 266 9.04 -5.45 22.17
N LYS A 267 8.41 -6.29 22.99
CA LYS A 267 9.08 -7.41 23.66
C LYS A 267 9.71 -8.39 22.68
N TYR A 268 9.02 -8.72 21.58
CA TYR A 268 9.50 -9.62 20.53
C TYR A 268 10.81 -9.12 19.92
N PHE A 269 10.86 -7.85 19.51
CA PHE A 269 12.08 -7.28 18.92
C PHE A 269 13.19 -7.09 19.95
N GLU A 270 12.89 -6.69 21.18
CA GLU A 270 13.90 -6.60 22.25
C GLU A 270 14.53 -7.98 22.55
N GLN A 271 13.74 -9.05 22.55
CA GLN A 271 14.25 -10.41 22.69
C GLN A 271 15.10 -10.83 21.49
N LYS A 272 14.72 -10.43 20.28
CA LYS A 272 15.42 -10.78 19.04
C LYS A 272 16.78 -10.07 18.92
N ILE A 273 16.86 -8.81 19.33
CA ILE A 273 18.09 -7.99 19.26
C ILE A 273 18.92 -8.03 20.55
N GLY A 274 18.34 -8.48 21.67
CA GLY A 274 19.01 -8.56 22.98
C GLY A 274 19.34 -7.21 23.61
N LYS A 275 18.66 -6.13 23.20
CA LYS A 275 18.90 -4.75 23.63
C LYS A 275 17.56 -4.06 23.94
N ASP A 276 17.61 -3.02 24.77
CA ASP A 276 16.47 -2.11 24.97
C ASP A 276 16.17 -1.34 23.68
N ILE A 277 14.90 -1.29 23.28
CA ILE A 277 14.51 -0.73 21.99
C ILE A 277 14.80 0.76 21.91
N TYR A 278 14.61 1.51 23.01
CA TYR A 278 14.74 2.97 23.03
C TYR A 278 16.19 3.42 22.89
N THR A 279 17.11 2.63 23.44
CA THR A 279 18.54 2.79 23.24
C THR A 279 18.91 2.54 21.78
N VAL A 280 18.34 1.52 21.14
CA VAL A 280 18.62 1.18 19.73
C VAL A 280 18.13 2.25 18.77
N VAL A 281 16.93 2.81 18.99
CA VAL A 281 16.32 3.80 18.09
C VAL A 281 16.66 5.25 18.46
N ASP A 282 17.72 5.45 19.27
CA ASP A 282 18.25 6.78 19.56
C ASP A 282 17.16 7.74 20.12
N LYS A 283 16.26 7.25 20.99
CA LYS A 283 15.03 7.97 21.39
C LYS A 283 15.28 9.42 21.84
N ASP A 284 16.30 9.60 22.70
CA ASP A 284 16.56 10.90 23.31
C ASP A 284 17.22 11.91 22.37
N ILE A 285 17.81 11.45 21.26
CA ILE A 285 18.69 12.23 20.38
C ILE A 285 18.16 12.37 18.94
N PHE A 286 17.45 11.38 18.40
CA PHE A 286 16.97 11.43 17.02
C PHE A 286 15.84 12.45 16.84
N ARG A 287 15.99 13.34 15.85
CA ARG A 287 14.98 14.30 15.43
C ARG A 287 14.88 14.25 13.90
N PRO A 288 13.66 14.14 13.33
CA PRO A 288 13.44 13.97 11.89
C PRO A 288 13.68 15.24 11.07
#